data_AF-A0A2S7XMN5-F1
#
_entry.id   AF-A0A2S7XMN5-F1
#
_cell.length_a   1.000
_cell.length_b   1.000
_cell.length_c   1.000
_cell.angle_alpha   90.00
_cell.angle_beta   90.00
_cell.angle_gamma   90.00
#
_symmetry.space_group_name_H-M   'P 1'
#
loop_
_entity.id
_entity.type
_entity.pdbx_description
1 polymer ?
#
loop_
_entity_poly.entity_id
_entity_poly.type
_entity_poly.pdbx_seq_one_letter_code
_entity_poly.pdbx_strand_id
1 'polypeptide(L)'
;MSDSLNTAVNGGERPFVSKLPPCLEDVSTLLEPVTVNGVVMSLRQDREYPDMFYISSDELRWFEVEAINGGYRCLNTGTVYYTDPQLDTPVDYLRIHPIPMPWGDPQPLIKPIAATPYPIQALPRNMCELVREINDYNGAPISLIATCALSTLSIAIQGHFNVARDDRLVSPVSLYTMVVADPNERKSSVDSLLTSSIKAWERKATVKAEKAMVQYQTNKEEFDSKLSDLKSKLLSTMAKGGSTDSIKAEMVALKLNAPVEPLAPCMFYSDTSREALTFGLSKYPSGGILSAEAGYIFGSHLMKKENAMGAVSFFNQLWSGEAEDLKVNRRGSESYSLGNVRFTFALQVQESVLRDFIHSSNLTRGSGFLARFLLTYPESTQGNRPYKPAPKHWGNRDVFLQRMTAILELPLRRNESGGLDPTVLGFDAPAMAVWIDCYNGIEAELAPNGKYHAINDVAGKAADNIARIAALFEVFKTDNPTSISVDSVINAAHIVGWHLDEAIRFFNGIGADSASRDDIRLDQWLRDQGEATLSKRHIHRNGPIRDGARLDAALNDLVELDRVRIEKKDKKIAVLINPSLISDRAT
;
A
#
# COMPACT_ATOMS: atom_id res chain seq x y z
N MET A 1 46.43 80.60 10.67
CA MET A 1 47.87 80.85 10.87
C MET A 1 48.52 79.47 10.87
N SER A 2 48.84 78.92 9.70
CA SER A 2 50.14 79.08 9.01
C SER A 2 51.30 78.66 9.93
N ASP A 3 51.88 77.48 9.73
CA ASP A 3 52.95 77.33 8.75
C ASP A 3 53.37 75.88 8.51
N SER A 4 53.72 75.69 7.24
CA SER A 4 54.21 74.54 6.50
C SER A 4 55.71 74.27 6.69
N LEU A 5 56.13 73.01 6.43
CA LEU A 5 57.41 72.55 5.81
C LEU A 5 57.49 71.03 6.07
N ASN A 6 57.26 70.07 5.17
CA ASN A 6 57.70 69.82 3.79
C ASN A 6 59.18 69.40 3.65
N THR A 7 59.40 68.38 2.80
CA THR A 7 60.65 67.66 2.40
C THR A 7 60.96 66.38 3.20
N ALA A 8 61.26 65.20 2.62
CA ALA A 8 61.64 64.85 1.25
C ALA A 8 61.20 63.41 0.86
N VAL A 9 60.91 63.26 -0.43
CA VAL A 9 60.62 62.04 -1.19
C VAL A 9 61.93 61.31 -1.56
N ASN A 10 61.89 59.97 -1.58
CA ASN A 10 62.57 59.02 -2.50
C ASN A 10 62.87 57.70 -1.76
N GLY A 11 62.60 56.51 -2.26
CA GLY A 11 62.10 56.05 -3.54
C GLY A 11 62.12 54.52 -3.49
N GLY A 12 61.02 53.89 -3.88
CA GLY A 12 60.86 52.45 -3.94
C GLY A 12 59.56 52.17 -4.67
N GLU A 13 59.65 51.99 -5.98
CA GLU A 13 58.53 51.65 -6.85
C GLU A 13 57.83 50.40 -6.30
N ARG A 14 56.55 50.53 -5.88
CA ARG A 14 55.68 49.38 -5.61
C ARG A 14 55.22 48.82 -6.97
N PRO A 15 55.48 47.54 -7.29
CA PRO A 15 55.04 46.97 -8.54
C PRO A 15 53.54 46.65 -8.44
N PHE A 16 52.78 47.01 -9.48
CA PHE A 16 51.37 46.67 -9.73
C PHE A 16 50.29 47.36 -8.86
N VAL A 17 50.10 48.66 -9.08
CA VAL A 17 48.76 49.28 -8.97
C VAL A 17 48.45 49.99 -10.28
N SER A 18 48.02 49.23 -11.29
CA SER A 18 47.38 49.86 -12.45
C SER A 18 46.24 48.98 -12.95
N LYS A 19 45.02 49.50 -12.78
CA LYS A 19 43.70 49.00 -13.19
C LYS A 19 42.98 48.08 -12.21
N LEU A 20 42.45 48.67 -11.15
CA LEU A 20 41.21 48.20 -10.54
C LEU A 20 40.01 48.54 -11.45
N PRO A 21 38.94 47.72 -11.50
CA PRO A 21 37.75 48.00 -12.30
C PRO A 21 37.04 49.30 -11.83
N PRO A 22 36.37 50.04 -12.74
CA PRO A 22 35.81 51.37 -12.48
C PRO A 22 34.64 51.43 -11.48
N CYS A 23 34.22 50.30 -10.88
CA CYS A 23 33.14 50.20 -9.90
C CYS A 23 33.57 50.46 -8.44
N LEU A 24 34.83 50.83 -8.20
CA LEU A 24 35.37 51.17 -6.88
C LEU A 24 35.32 52.69 -6.67
N GLU A 25 34.17 53.23 -6.27
CA GLU A 25 33.99 54.67 -6.03
C GLU A 25 34.64 55.18 -4.74
N ASP A 26 35.13 54.32 -3.84
CA ASP A 26 35.90 54.79 -2.68
C ASP A 26 36.91 53.74 -2.21
N VAL A 27 38.17 53.88 -2.65
CA VAL A 27 39.29 52.99 -2.28
C VAL A 27 39.86 53.36 -0.90
N SER A 28 39.44 54.51 -0.33
CA SER A 28 39.96 55.02 0.94
C SER A 28 39.50 54.21 2.16
N THR A 29 38.43 53.41 2.02
CA THR A 29 37.83 52.60 3.09
C THR A 29 38.26 51.13 3.05
N LEU A 30 39.18 50.77 2.16
CA LEU A 30 39.69 49.41 1.95
C LEU A 30 41.03 49.22 2.66
N LEU A 31 41.19 48.07 3.33
CA LEU A 31 42.48 47.61 3.83
C LEU A 31 43.39 47.14 2.67
N GLU A 32 44.71 47.03 2.89
CA GLU A 32 45.64 46.62 1.83
C GLU A 32 45.21 45.26 1.22
N PRO A 33 45.04 45.18 -0.12
CA PRO A 33 44.52 43.98 -0.77
C PRO A 33 45.56 42.85 -0.85
N VAL A 34 45.11 41.62 -0.64
CA VAL A 34 45.94 40.41 -0.68
C VAL A 34 45.54 39.54 -1.88
N THR A 35 46.52 38.93 -2.56
CA THR A 35 46.27 38.00 -3.66
C THR A 35 46.41 36.55 -3.21
N VAL A 36 45.37 35.74 -3.38
CA VAL A 36 45.37 34.29 -3.06
C VAL A 36 44.95 33.52 -4.31
N ASN A 37 45.80 32.61 -4.80
CA ASN A 37 45.55 31.81 -6.02
C ASN A 37 45.10 32.65 -7.24
N GLY A 38 45.64 33.86 -7.41
CA GLY A 38 45.32 34.76 -8.52
C GLY A 38 44.08 35.64 -8.31
N VAL A 39 43.46 35.59 -7.13
CA VAL A 39 42.27 36.35 -6.77
C VAL A 39 42.63 37.43 -5.74
N VAL A 40 42.28 38.69 -6.02
CA VAL A 40 42.54 39.84 -5.14
C VAL A 40 41.39 40.01 -4.14
N MET A 41 41.70 40.09 -2.85
CA MET A 41 40.73 40.26 -1.77
C MET A 41 41.10 41.42 -0.84
N SER A 42 40.12 42.18 -0.36
CA SER A 42 40.30 43.21 0.68
C SER A 42 39.04 43.36 1.54
N LEU A 43 39.24 43.81 2.78
CA LEU A 43 38.20 44.06 3.78
C LEU A 43 37.85 45.55 3.80
N ARG A 44 36.56 45.86 3.90
CA ARG A 44 36.04 47.22 3.99
C ARG A 44 35.75 47.58 5.47
N GLN A 45 36.31 48.69 5.96
CA GLN A 45 36.28 49.05 7.39
C GLN A 45 35.12 49.95 7.82
N ASP A 46 34.30 50.46 6.90
CA ASP A 46 33.31 51.53 7.14
C ASP A 46 31.88 51.04 7.44
N ARG A 47 31.67 49.73 7.67
CA ARG A 47 30.34 49.13 7.92
C ARG A 47 30.24 48.42 9.26
N GLU A 48 29.01 48.35 9.77
CA GLU A 48 28.64 47.64 11.01
C GLU A 48 28.92 46.13 10.94
N TYR A 49 28.90 45.57 9.72
CA TYR A 49 29.36 44.22 9.39
C TYR A 49 30.45 44.30 8.31
N PRO A 50 31.62 43.67 8.49
CA PRO A 50 32.67 43.65 7.48
C PRO A 50 32.25 42.81 6.27
N ASP A 51 32.55 43.31 5.06
CA ASP A 51 32.35 42.58 3.81
C ASP A 51 33.71 42.20 3.20
N MET A 52 33.82 40.98 2.64
CA MET A 52 34.97 40.54 1.86
C MET A 52 34.62 40.57 0.38
N PHE A 53 35.44 41.21 -0.46
CA PHE A 53 35.27 41.12 -1.91
C PHE A 53 36.37 40.29 -2.55
N TYR A 54 36.07 39.75 -3.73
CA TYR A 54 37.10 39.23 -4.62
C TYR A 54 36.93 39.70 -6.06
N ILE A 55 38.05 39.83 -6.77
CA ILE A 55 38.08 40.12 -8.22
C ILE A 55 38.46 38.84 -8.96
N SER A 56 37.50 38.30 -9.71
CA SER A 56 37.76 37.35 -10.81
C SER A 56 38.15 38.15 -12.06
N SER A 57 38.71 37.50 -13.09
CA SER A 57 39.11 38.16 -14.35
C SER A 57 38.03 39.09 -14.93
N ASP A 58 36.75 38.85 -14.63
CA ASP A 58 35.63 39.53 -15.30
C ASP A 58 34.48 40.01 -14.37
N GLU A 59 34.50 39.75 -13.05
CA GLU A 59 33.45 40.21 -12.12
C GLU A 59 33.98 40.53 -10.70
N LEU A 60 33.36 41.53 -10.06
CA LEU A 60 33.54 41.88 -8.64
C LEU A 60 32.34 41.37 -7.83
N ARG A 61 32.58 40.53 -6.81
CA ARG A 61 31.53 40.00 -5.93
C ARG A 61 31.82 40.26 -4.46
N TRP A 62 30.77 40.62 -3.73
CA TRP A 62 30.79 40.89 -2.29
C TRP A 62 30.19 39.72 -1.52
N PHE A 63 30.75 39.44 -0.34
CA PHE A 63 30.24 38.46 0.61
C PHE A 63 30.18 39.09 2.00
N GLU A 64 29.03 38.97 2.63
CA GLU A 64 28.89 39.32 4.05
C GLU A 64 29.60 38.27 4.89
N VAL A 65 30.40 38.71 5.86
CA VAL A 65 31.13 37.83 6.77
C VAL A 65 30.83 38.19 8.22
N GLU A 66 30.76 37.19 9.09
CA GLU A 66 30.78 37.37 10.55
C GLU A 66 32.19 37.17 11.09
N ALA A 67 32.60 37.99 12.06
CA ALA A 67 33.85 37.78 12.78
C ALA A 67 33.71 36.57 13.72
N ILE A 68 34.71 35.69 13.70
CA ILE A 68 34.83 34.55 14.61
C ILE A 68 36.16 34.61 15.35
N ASN A 69 36.34 33.77 16.37
CA ASN A 69 37.58 33.77 17.14
C ASN A 69 38.78 33.38 16.25
N GLY A 70 39.64 34.35 15.94
CA GLY A 70 40.79 34.20 15.05
C GLY A 70 40.46 34.15 13.56
N GLY A 71 39.33 34.72 13.09
CA GLY A 71 38.98 34.70 11.67
C GLY A 71 37.64 35.34 11.29
N TYR A 72 37.16 35.05 10.08
CA TYR A 72 35.87 35.48 9.53
C TYR A 72 35.13 34.32 8.87
N ARG A 73 33.80 34.27 8.96
CA ARG A 73 32.96 33.27 8.29
C ARG A 73 32.01 33.95 7.29
N CYS A 74 32.01 33.51 6.03
CA CYS A 74 31.04 33.94 5.03
C CYS A 74 29.64 33.45 5.39
N LEU A 75 28.68 34.36 5.48
CA LEU A 75 27.30 34.04 5.87
C LEU A 75 26.57 33.23 4.77
N ASN A 76 26.85 33.52 3.50
CA ASN A 76 26.17 32.87 2.37
C ASN A 76 26.71 31.47 2.07
N THR A 77 27.99 31.20 2.37
CA THR A 77 28.64 29.93 2.00
C THR A 77 29.12 29.12 3.22
N GLY A 78 29.06 29.69 4.42
CA GLY A 78 29.60 29.08 5.65
C GLY A 78 31.14 28.97 5.68
N THR A 79 31.84 29.50 4.68
CA THR A 79 33.29 29.37 4.53
C THR A 79 34.02 30.17 5.60
N VAL A 80 34.96 29.55 6.31
CA VAL A 80 35.72 30.17 7.40
C VAL A 80 37.15 30.51 6.96
N TYR A 81 37.62 31.71 7.30
CA TYR A 81 38.91 32.29 6.99
C TYR A 81 39.63 32.64 8.29
N TYR A 82 40.72 31.96 8.65
CA TYR A 82 41.46 32.24 9.88
C TYR A 82 42.61 33.25 9.65
N THR A 83 42.89 34.08 10.65
CA THR A 83 44.10 34.93 10.76
C THR A 83 45.19 34.14 11.47
N ASP A 84 46.37 34.02 10.87
CA ASP A 84 47.51 33.27 11.46
C ASP A 84 47.93 33.88 12.81
N PRO A 85 47.87 33.11 13.93
CA PRO A 85 48.19 33.62 15.25
C PRO A 85 49.70 33.72 15.55
N GLN A 86 50.62 33.33 14.64
CA GLN A 86 52.07 33.38 14.88
C GLN A 86 52.78 34.67 14.40
N LEU A 87 52.05 35.66 13.87
CA LEU A 87 52.64 36.91 13.38
C LEU A 87 52.36 38.07 14.34
N ASP A 88 53.34 38.41 15.19
CA ASP A 88 53.31 39.52 16.17
C ASP A 88 53.57 40.89 15.50
N THR A 89 53.04 41.10 14.29
CA THR A 89 53.18 42.33 13.49
C THR A 89 51.79 42.77 12.98
N PRO A 90 51.54 44.08 12.79
CA PRO A 90 50.27 44.58 12.23
C PRO A 90 49.91 43.82 10.97
N VAL A 91 48.66 43.40 10.88
CA VAL A 91 48.15 42.37 9.97
C VAL A 91 48.19 42.84 8.52
N ASP A 92 49.28 42.55 7.79
CA ASP A 92 49.39 42.88 6.37
C ASP A 92 49.07 41.72 5.41
N TYR A 93 48.86 40.46 5.85
CA TYR A 93 48.50 39.37 4.91
C TYR A 93 47.62 38.27 5.52
N LEU A 94 46.35 38.19 5.08
CA LEU A 94 45.46 37.03 5.28
C LEU A 94 45.87 35.89 4.34
N ARG A 95 46.44 34.80 4.86
CA ARG A 95 46.62 33.55 4.09
C ARG A 95 45.38 32.67 4.24
N ILE A 96 44.59 32.56 3.18
CA ILE A 96 43.40 31.72 3.11
C ILE A 96 43.79 30.35 2.54
N HIS A 97 43.63 29.28 3.34
CA HIS A 97 43.73 27.91 2.86
C HIS A 97 42.35 27.41 2.40
N PRO A 98 42.18 26.86 1.18
CA PRO A 98 40.94 26.19 0.80
C PRO A 98 40.79 24.90 1.62
N ILE A 99 39.89 24.93 2.61
CA ILE A 99 39.48 23.71 3.31
C ILE A 99 38.52 22.96 2.37
N PRO A 100 38.74 21.66 2.08
CA PRO A 100 37.79 20.87 1.30
C PRO A 100 36.40 20.92 1.97
N MET A 101 35.34 21.08 1.18
CA MET A 101 33.97 21.17 1.70
C MET A 101 33.71 20.05 2.70
N PRO A 102 33.17 20.33 3.91
CA PRO A 102 32.81 19.28 4.85
C PRO A 102 31.81 18.32 4.21
N TRP A 103 31.87 17.04 4.58
CA TRP A 103 30.87 16.05 4.17
C TRP A 103 29.50 16.43 4.72
N GLY A 104 28.43 16.25 3.94
CA GLY A 104 27.07 16.19 4.47
C GLY A 104 26.85 14.89 5.25
N ASP A 105 25.80 14.84 6.05
CA ASP A 105 25.36 13.59 6.67
C ASP A 105 24.86 12.63 5.58
N PRO A 106 25.33 11.36 5.54
CA PRO A 106 24.93 10.42 4.51
C PRO A 106 23.42 10.16 4.60
N GLN A 107 22.70 10.42 3.51
CA GLN A 107 21.25 10.20 3.45
C GLN A 107 20.94 8.70 3.28
N PRO A 108 19.81 8.22 3.81
CA PRO A 108 19.43 6.82 3.67
C PRO A 108 19.09 6.48 2.21
N LEU A 109 19.60 5.33 1.72
CA LEU A 109 19.32 4.81 0.36
C LEU A 109 17.84 4.59 0.09
N ILE A 110 17.08 4.31 1.15
CA ILE A 110 15.63 4.14 1.10
C ILE A 110 15.10 5.07 2.17
N LYS A 111 14.35 6.11 1.79
CA LYS A 111 13.55 6.87 2.76
C LYS A 111 12.41 5.95 3.22
N PRO A 112 12.39 5.49 4.48
CA PRO A 112 11.28 4.69 4.97
C PRO A 112 10.04 5.58 4.92
N ILE A 113 9.02 5.17 4.17
CA ILE A 113 7.70 5.81 4.31
C ILE A 113 7.19 5.35 5.68
N ALA A 114 7.04 6.28 6.61
CA ALA A 114 6.54 5.96 7.94
C ALA A 114 5.09 5.46 7.85
N ALA A 115 4.73 4.49 8.68
CA ALA A 115 3.34 4.06 8.80
C ALA A 115 2.50 5.21 9.37
N THR A 116 1.34 5.46 8.77
CA THR A 116 0.38 6.42 9.30
C THR A 116 -0.60 5.72 10.24
N PRO A 117 -1.09 6.38 11.31
CA PRO A 117 -2.11 5.80 12.16
C PRO A 117 -3.38 5.44 11.38
N TYR A 118 -3.97 4.28 11.69
CA TYR A 118 -5.24 3.87 11.08
C TYR A 118 -6.37 4.85 11.45
N PRO A 119 -7.20 5.30 10.51
CA PRO A 119 -8.27 6.27 10.76
C PRO A 119 -9.48 5.59 11.42
N ILE A 120 -9.32 5.10 12.65
CA ILE A 120 -10.35 4.35 13.39
C ILE A 120 -11.65 5.14 13.56
N GLN A 121 -11.57 6.47 13.61
CA GLN A 121 -12.72 7.36 13.73
C GLN A 121 -13.59 7.39 12.46
N ALA A 122 -13.05 6.95 11.32
CA ALA A 122 -13.80 6.77 10.08
C ALA A 122 -14.59 5.46 10.05
N LEU A 123 -14.48 4.59 11.05
CA LEU A 123 -15.39 3.45 11.18
C LEU A 123 -16.74 3.91 11.75
N PRO A 124 -17.85 3.20 11.45
CA PRO A 124 -19.10 3.39 12.18
C PRO A 124 -18.85 3.34 13.69
N ARG A 125 -19.51 4.22 14.46
CA ARG A 125 -19.20 4.40 15.90
C ARG A 125 -19.10 3.09 16.68
N ASN A 126 -20.04 2.16 16.48
CA ASN A 126 -20.01 0.87 17.17
C ASN A 126 -18.79 0.00 16.78
N MET A 127 -18.33 0.09 15.53
CA MET A 127 -17.10 -0.58 15.08
C MET A 127 -15.85 0.12 15.62
N CYS A 128 -15.82 1.45 15.70
CA CYS A 128 -14.72 2.18 16.32
C CYS A 128 -14.53 1.74 17.79
N GLU A 129 -15.61 1.71 18.57
CA GLU A 129 -15.56 1.27 19.97
C GLU A 129 -15.25 -0.23 20.11
N LEU A 130 -15.73 -1.07 19.19
CA LEU A 130 -15.34 -2.48 19.10
C LEU A 130 -13.83 -2.65 18.91
N VAL A 131 -13.25 -1.92 17.97
CA VAL A 131 -11.81 -2.02 17.65
C VAL A 131 -10.99 -1.60 18.86
N ARG A 132 -11.39 -0.54 19.57
CA ARG A 132 -10.77 -0.13 20.84
C ARG A 132 -10.91 -1.20 21.91
N GLU A 133 -12.11 -1.75 22.11
CA GLU A 133 -12.36 -2.79 23.11
C GLU A 133 -11.48 -4.03 22.90
N ILE A 134 -11.31 -4.48 21.65
CA ILE A 134 -10.44 -5.61 21.31
C ILE A 134 -8.96 -5.25 21.48
N ASN A 135 -8.53 -4.08 20.99
CA ASN A 135 -7.14 -3.60 21.13
C ASN A 135 -6.76 -3.48 22.61
N ASP A 136 -7.64 -2.90 23.43
CA ASP A 136 -7.45 -2.74 24.86
C ASP A 136 -7.27 -4.09 25.56
N TYR A 137 -7.95 -5.14 25.11
CA TYR A 137 -7.85 -6.47 25.69
C TYR A 137 -6.60 -7.24 25.24
N ASN A 138 -6.43 -7.47 23.93
CA ASN A 138 -5.41 -8.41 23.42
C ASN A 138 -4.15 -7.72 22.86
N GLY A 139 -4.17 -6.39 22.74
CA GLY A 139 -3.07 -5.56 22.27
C GLY A 139 -2.78 -5.70 20.78
N ALA A 140 -3.63 -6.34 19.97
CA ALA A 140 -3.40 -6.48 18.54
C ALA A 140 -3.44 -5.11 17.82
N PRO A 141 -2.69 -4.91 16.72
CA PRO A 141 -2.68 -3.64 16.01
C PRO A 141 -4.09 -3.19 15.59
N ILE A 142 -4.38 -1.89 15.75
CA ILE A 142 -5.71 -1.31 15.43
C ILE A 142 -6.12 -1.60 13.99
N SER A 143 -5.21 -1.42 13.04
CA SER A 143 -5.48 -1.64 11.60
C SER A 143 -5.77 -3.11 11.29
N LEU A 144 -5.12 -4.06 11.98
CA LEU A 144 -5.42 -5.48 11.87
C LEU A 144 -6.85 -5.77 12.34
N ILE A 145 -7.22 -5.28 13.53
CA ILE A 145 -8.56 -5.52 14.10
C ILE A 145 -9.64 -4.89 13.20
N ALA A 146 -9.44 -3.65 12.76
CA ALA A 146 -10.38 -2.95 11.88
C ALA A 146 -10.57 -3.68 10.55
N THR A 147 -9.48 -4.15 9.93
CA THR A 147 -9.54 -4.90 8.68
C THR A 147 -10.28 -6.23 8.85
N CYS A 148 -10.04 -6.95 9.96
CA CYS A 148 -10.79 -8.18 10.26
C CYS A 148 -12.30 -7.90 10.48
N ALA A 149 -12.64 -6.77 11.09
CA ALA A 149 -14.02 -6.36 11.30
C ALA A 149 -14.72 -6.03 9.97
N LEU A 150 -14.04 -5.31 9.05
CA LEU A 150 -14.53 -5.04 7.70
C LEU A 150 -14.76 -6.32 6.89
N SER A 151 -13.83 -7.28 6.95
CA SER A 151 -14.00 -8.60 6.34
C SER A 151 -15.20 -9.36 6.89
N THR A 152 -15.41 -9.29 8.21
CA THR A 152 -16.55 -9.95 8.86
C THR A 152 -17.87 -9.33 8.39
N LEU A 153 -17.95 -8.00 8.28
CA LEU A 153 -19.08 -7.30 7.67
C LEU A 153 -19.33 -7.77 6.24
N SER A 154 -18.27 -7.80 5.43
CA SER A 154 -18.34 -8.21 4.03
C SER A 154 -18.93 -9.62 3.88
N ILE A 155 -18.46 -10.60 4.67
CA ILE A 155 -18.97 -11.97 4.65
C ILE A 155 -20.46 -12.04 5.03
N ALA A 156 -20.88 -11.30 6.05
CA ALA A 156 -22.26 -11.31 6.50
C ALA A 156 -23.21 -10.61 5.51
N ILE A 157 -22.78 -9.52 4.88
CA ILE A 157 -23.65 -8.64 4.08
C ILE A 157 -23.69 -9.03 2.60
N GLN A 158 -22.60 -9.57 2.04
CA GLN A 158 -22.45 -9.74 0.60
C GLN A 158 -23.57 -10.53 -0.10
N GLY A 159 -24.22 -11.46 0.61
CA GLY A 159 -25.33 -12.26 0.05
C GLY A 159 -26.63 -11.47 -0.12
N HIS A 160 -26.74 -10.29 0.49
CA HIS A 160 -27.99 -9.53 0.58
C HIS A 160 -27.97 -8.23 -0.22
N PHE A 161 -26.78 -7.65 -0.46
CA PHE A 161 -26.64 -6.32 -1.04
C PHE A 161 -25.59 -6.24 -2.16
N ASN A 162 -25.90 -5.41 -3.16
CA ASN A 162 -24.97 -4.86 -4.14
C ASN A 162 -24.92 -3.33 -3.96
N VAL A 163 -23.92 -2.69 -4.57
CA VAL A 163 -23.81 -1.23 -4.66
C VAL A 163 -23.85 -0.78 -6.12
N ALA A 164 -24.63 0.26 -6.41
CA ALA A 164 -24.71 0.91 -7.72
C ALA A 164 -24.06 2.29 -7.68
N ARG A 165 -23.07 2.51 -8.55
CA ARG A 165 -22.49 3.85 -8.78
C ARG A 165 -23.21 4.59 -9.92
N ASP A 166 -23.89 3.86 -10.78
CA ASP A 166 -24.91 4.34 -11.71
C ASP A 166 -25.78 3.16 -12.16
N ASP A 167 -26.68 3.39 -13.12
CA ASP A 167 -27.62 2.38 -13.65
C ASP A 167 -26.95 1.16 -14.32
N ARG A 168 -25.67 1.26 -14.66
CA ARG A 168 -24.88 0.23 -15.37
C ARG A 168 -23.72 -0.31 -14.52
N LEU A 169 -23.27 0.46 -13.54
CA LEU A 169 -22.15 0.13 -12.67
C LEU A 169 -22.66 -0.42 -11.33
N VAL A 170 -23.12 -1.67 -11.37
CA VAL A 170 -23.53 -2.43 -10.19
C VAL A 170 -22.45 -3.43 -9.83
N SER A 171 -22.01 -3.46 -8.57
CA SER A 171 -20.99 -4.38 -8.09
C SER A 171 -21.36 -5.03 -6.76
N PRO A 172 -20.82 -6.22 -6.45
CA PRO A 172 -20.91 -6.82 -5.12
C PRO A 172 -20.34 -5.90 -4.05
N VAL A 173 -20.86 -5.99 -2.83
CA VAL A 173 -20.23 -5.35 -1.64
C VAL A 173 -19.10 -6.19 -1.04
N SER A 174 -18.79 -7.34 -1.63
CA SER A 174 -17.70 -8.23 -1.22
C SER A 174 -16.34 -7.51 -1.25
N LEU A 175 -15.53 -7.70 -0.21
CA LEU A 175 -14.18 -7.14 -0.07
C LEU A 175 -13.13 -8.22 -0.18
N TYR A 176 -11.96 -7.86 -0.72
CA TYR A 176 -10.73 -8.63 -0.59
C TYR A 176 -9.82 -7.85 0.36
N THR A 177 -9.41 -8.44 1.46
CA THR A 177 -8.53 -7.80 2.45
C THR A 177 -7.30 -8.66 2.70
N MET A 178 -6.16 -7.99 2.91
CA MET A 178 -4.89 -8.66 3.17
C MET A 178 -4.14 -7.96 4.29
N VAL A 179 -3.91 -8.67 5.39
CA VAL A 179 -3.09 -8.20 6.51
C VAL A 179 -1.73 -8.89 6.45
N VAL A 180 -0.67 -8.10 6.31
CA VAL A 180 0.72 -8.56 6.40
C VAL A 180 1.16 -8.38 7.85
N ALA A 181 1.32 -9.47 8.58
CA ALA A 181 1.69 -9.40 9.99
C ALA A 181 2.48 -10.64 10.43
N ASP A 182 3.43 -10.42 11.33
CA ASP A 182 4.30 -11.43 11.89
C ASP A 182 3.55 -12.55 12.63
N PRO A 183 4.20 -13.71 12.85
CA PRO A 183 3.72 -14.68 13.83
C PRO A 183 3.50 -14.01 15.18
N ASN A 184 2.50 -14.48 15.94
CA ASN A 184 2.14 -13.95 17.28
C ASN A 184 1.52 -12.54 17.34
N GLU A 185 1.07 -11.98 16.22
CA GLU A 185 0.34 -10.70 16.18
C GLU A 185 -1.15 -10.79 16.54
N ARG A 186 -1.55 -11.86 17.25
CA ARG A 186 -2.94 -12.13 17.70
C ARG A 186 -3.98 -12.26 16.58
N LYS A 187 -3.53 -12.40 15.32
CA LYS A 187 -4.30 -12.73 14.10
C LYS A 187 -5.51 -13.64 14.33
N SER A 188 -5.25 -14.89 14.74
CA SER A 188 -6.28 -15.91 14.96
C SER A 188 -7.20 -15.61 16.16
N SER A 189 -6.69 -14.91 17.18
CA SER A 189 -7.49 -14.49 18.34
C SER A 189 -8.51 -13.43 17.94
N VAL A 190 -8.10 -12.44 17.15
CA VAL A 190 -8.99 -11.39 16.61
C VAL A 190 -10.05 -12.00 15.69
N ASP A 191 -9.65 -12.88 14.77
CA ASP A 191 -10.59 -13.59 13.88
C ASP A 191 -11.63 -14.37 14.68
N SER A 192 -11.22 -15.08 15.73
CA SER A 192 -12.13 -15.84 16.58
C SER A 192 -13.15 -14.94 17.29
N LEU A 193 -12.70 -13.79 17.83
CA LEU A 193 -13.57 -12.83 18.52
C LEU A 193 -14.66 -12.28 17.59
N LEU A 194 -14.31 -11.97 16.34
CA LEU A 194 -15.19 -11.31 15.36
C LEU A 194 -16.08 -12.29 14.58
N THR A 195 -15.61 -13.50 14.28
CA THR A 195 -16.34 -14.47 13.43
C THR A 195 -17.25 -15.44 14.21
N SER A 196 -17.19 -15.41 15.54
CA SER A 196 -17.89 -16.37 16.40
C SER A 196 -19.41 -16.45 16.15
N SER A 197 -20.08 -15.33 15.88
CA SER A 197 -21.52 -15.33 15.59
C SER A 197 -21.84 -15.95 14.23
N ILE A 198 -21.05 -15.68 13.20
CA ILE A 198 -21.21 -16.27 11.86
C ILE A 198 -21.07 -17.79 11.95
N LYS A 199 -20.04 -18.28 12.65
CA LYS A 199 -19.82 -19.73 12.87
C LYS A 199 -20.96 -20.38 13.67
N ALA A 200 -21.48 -19.69 14.69
CA ALA A 200 -22.60 -20.18 15.48
C ALA A 200 -23.90 -20.24 14.66
N TRP A 201 -24.16 -19.20 13.86
CA TRP A 201 -25.29 -19.14 12.95
C TRP A 201 -25.21 -20.23 11.88
N GLU A 202 -24.04 -20.41 11.25
CA GLU A 202 -23.81 -21.45 10.23
C GLU A 202 -24.13 -22.84 10.78
N ARG A 203 -23.59 -23.20 11.96
CA ARG A 203 -23.91 -24.49 12.62
C ARG A 203 -25.41 -24.68 12.84
N LYS A 204 -26.10 -23.65 13.36
CA LYS A 204 -27.56 -23.70 13.60
C LYS A 204 -28.33 -23.86 12.29
N ALA A 205 -27.93 -23.15 11.25
CA ALA A 205 -28.56 -23.19 9.93
C ALA A 205 -28.31 -24.52 9.22
N THR A 206 -27.11 -25.10 9.32
CA THR A 206 -26.78 -26.43 8.80
C THR A 206 -27.62 -27.52 9.45
N VAL A 207 -27.76 -27.54 10.78
CA VAL A 207 -28.65 -28.50 11.47
C VAL A 207 -30.11 -28.36 11.01
N LYS A 208 -30.58 -27.13 10.78
CA LYS A 208 -31.92 -26.89 10.24
C LYS A 208 -32.04 -27.41 8.80
N ALA A 209 -31.03 -27.17 7.97
CA ALA A 209 -30.98 -27.63 6.59
C ALA A 209 -30.95 -29.16 6.50
N GLU A 210 -30.13 -29.84 7.31
CA GLU A 210 -30.07 -31.31 7.39
C GLU A 210 -31.44 -31.93 7.68
N LYS A 211 -32.20 -31.37 8.62
CA LYS A 211 -33.57 -31.81 8.90
C LYS A 211 -34.50 -31.60 7.71
N ALA A 212 -34.40 -30.46 7.03
CA ALA A 212 -35.17 -30.18 5.83
C ALA A 212 -34.77 -31.08 4.65
N MET A 213 -33.49 -31.48 4.57
CA MET A 213 -32.97 -32.37 3.52
C MET A 213 -33.62 -33.75 3.57
N VAL A 214 -33.91 -34.27 4.77
CA VAL A 214 -34.65 -35.54 4.92
C VAL A 214 -36.03 -35.45 4.28
N GLN A 215 -36.79 -34.38 4.59
CA GLN A 215 -38.11 -34.16 4.00
C GLN A 215 -38.03 -33.97 2.48
N TYR A 216 -37.03 -33.21 2.01
CA TYR A 216 -36.79 -33.03 0.59
C TYR A 216 -36.50 -34.36 -0.13
N GLN A 217 -35.67 -35.21 0.44
CA GLN A 217 -35.33 -36.51 -0.14
C GLN A 217 -36.57 -37.41 -0.29
N THR A 218 -37.43 -37.46 0.74
CA THR A 218 -38.72 -38.17 0.67
C THR A 218 -39.63 -37.59 -0.43
N ASN A 219 -39.78 -36.26 -0.47
CA ASN A 219 -40.60 -35.61 -1.50
C ASN A 219 -40.03 -35.82 -2.91
N LYS A 220 -38.70 -35.88 -3.04
CA LYS A 220 -38.00 -36.11 -4.31
C LYS A 220 -38.21 -37.54 -4.81
N GLU A 221 -38.13 -38.53 -3.93
CA GLU A 221 -38.43 -39.92 -4.29
C GLU A 221 -39.88 -40.09 -4.76
N GLU A 222 -40.84 -39.45 -4.07
CA GLU A 222 -42.23 -39.42 -4.50
C GLU A 222 -42.40 -38.73 -5.87
N PHE A 223 -41.74 -37.60 -6.07
CA PHE A 223 -41.72 -36.87 -7.34
C PHE A 223 -41.13 -37.71 -8.48
N ASP A 224 -39.97 -38.34 -8.27
CA ASP A 224 -39.28 -39.16 -9.26
C ASP A 224 -40.11 -40.40 -9.63
N SER A 225 -40.79 -41.01 -8.66
CA SER A 225 -41.73 -42.11 -8.88
C SER A 225 -42.91 -41.66 -9.74
N LYS A 226 -43.58 -40.56 -9.41
CA LYS A 226 -44.70 -40.00 -10.21
C LYS A 226 -44.25 -39.63 -11.62
N LEU A 227 -43.06 -39.05 -11.77
CA LEU A 227 -42.51 -38.68 -13.07
C LEU A 227 -42.20 -39.92 -13.93
N SER A 228 -41.69 -41.00 -13.31
CA SER A 228 -41.46 -42.29 -13.98
C SER A 228 -42.77 -42.91 -14.47
N ASP A 229 -43.81 -42.91 -13.64
CA ASP A 229 -45.13 -43.43 -14.00
C ASP A 229 -45.74 -42.65 -15.18
N LEU A 230 -45.63 -41.32 -15.18
CA LEU A 230 -46.09 -40.48 -16.30
C LEU A 230 -45.29 -40.74 -17.58
N LYS A 231 -43.96 -40.93 -17.49
CA LYS A 231 -43.12 -41.31 -18.64
C LYS A 231 -43.55 -42.66 -19.23
N SER A 232 -43.82 -43.65 -18.38
CA SER A 232 -44.33 -44.97 -18.78
C SER A 232 -45.70 -44.87 -19.48
N LYS A 233 -46.65 -44.10 -18.90
CA LYS A 233 -47.96 -43.82 -19.51
C LYS A 233 -47.83 -43.12 -20.86
N LEU A 234 -46.91 -42.16 -20.98
CA LEU A 234 -46.64 -41.45 -22.23
C LEU A 234 -46.18 -42.43 -23.32
N LEU A 235 -45.16 -43.25 -23.05
CA LEU A 235 -44.62 -44.22 -24.00
C LEU A 235 -45.67 -45.24 -24.46
N SER A 236 -46.45 -45.78 -23.52
CA SER A 236 -47.50 -46.75 -23.83
C SER A 236 -48.67 -46.15 -24.62
N THR A 237 -49.02 -44.89 -24.36
CA THR A 237 -50.08 -44.16 -25.10
C THR A 237 -49.63 -43.84 -26.51
N MET A 238 -48.38 -43.42 -26.69
CA MET A 238 -47.77 -43.20 -28.01
C MET A 238 -47.76 -44.48 -28.84
N ALA A 239 -47.38 -45.62 -28.25
CA ALA A 239 -47.37 -46.91 -28.94
C ALA A 239 -48.76 -47.38 -29.40
N LYS A 240 -49.83 -46.94 -28.70
CA LYS A 240 -51.23 -47.24 -29.04
C LYS A 240 -51.87 -46.19 -29.96
N GLY A 241 -51.12 -45.18 -30.40
CA GLY A 241 -51.66 -44.08 -31.23
C GLY A 241 -52.64 -43.15 -30.51
N GLY A 242 -52.63 -43.14 -29.17
CA GLY A 242 -53.51 -42.28 -28.37
C GLY A 242 -53.00 -40.84 -28.24
N SER A 243 -53.89 -39.91 -27.86
CA SER A 243 -53.49 -38.53 -27.56
C SER A 243 -52.59 -38.47 -26.32
N THR A 244 -51.55 -37.62 -26.37
CA THR A 244 -50.55 -37.47 -25.30
C THR A 244 -50.64 -36.13 -24.56
N ASP A 245 -51.57 -35.26 -24.97
CA ASP A 245 -51.56 -33.85 -24.54
C ASP A 245 -51.86 -33.71 -23.04
N SER A 246 -52.80 -34.52 -22.52
CA SER A 246 -53.11 -34.55 -21.09
C SER A 246 -51.94 -35.02 -20.23
N ILE A 247 -51.21 -36.06 -20.68
CA ILE A 247 -50.05 -36.60 -19.97
C ILE A 247 -48.91 -35.58 -19.95
N LYS A 248 -48.68 -34.88 -21.08
CA LYS A 248 -47.69 -33.81 -21.17
C LYS A 248 -48.05 -32.65 -20.23
N ALA A 249 -49.33 -32.25 -20.18
CA ALA A 249 -49.80 -31.20 -19.26
C ALA A 249 -49.58 -31.60 -17.79
N GLU A 250 -49.89 -32.84 -17.42
CA GLU A 250 -49.65 -33.37 -16.08
C GLU A 250 -48.15 -33.43 -15.73
N MET A 251 -47.30 -33.84 -16.68
CA MET A 251 -45.84 -33.82 -16.49
C MET A 251 -45.30 -32.40 -16.30
N VAL A 252 -45.83 -31.42 -17.03
CA VAL A 252 -45.45 -30.00 -16.85
C VAL A 252 -45.89 -29.51 -15.47
N ALA A 253 -47.14 -29.77 -15.07
CA ALA A 253 -47.64 -29.40 -13.75
C ALA A 253 -46.84 -30.05 -12.61
N LEU A 254 -46.46 -31.32 -12.76
CA LEU A 254 -45.62 -32.02 -11.79
C LEU A 254 -44.24 -31.36 -11.71
N LYS A 255 -43.58 -31.11 -12.85
CA LYS A 255 -42.25 -30.46 -12.90
C LYS A 255 -42.24 -29.05 -12.31
N LEU A 256 -43.33 -28.29 -12.48
CA LEU A 256 -43.47 -26.97 -11.86
C LEU A 256 -43.60 -27.04 -10.32
N ASN A 257 -44.04 -28.18 -9.79
CA ASN A 257 -44.13 -28.46 -8.35
C ASN A 257 -43.01 -29.39 -7.86
N ALA A 258 -41.86 -29.38 -8.55
CA ALA A 258 -40.70 -30.16 -8.11
C ALA A 258 -40.28 -29.73 -6.69
N PRO A 259 -39.94 -30.69 -5.80
CA PRO A 259 -39.41 -30.37 -4.49
C PRO A 259 -38.17 -29.48 -4.60
N VAL A 260 -38.07 -28.47 -3.74
CA VAL A 260 -36.94 -27.53 -3.72
C VAL A 260 -35.88 -28.03 -2.74
N GLU A 261 -34.64 -28.15 -3.20
CA GLU A 261 -33.51 -28.55 -2.36
C GLU A 261 -33.25 -27.48 -1.28
N PRO A 262 -33.25 -27.85 0.02
CA PRO A 262 -32.90 -26.96 1.11
C PRO A 262 -31.49 -26.37 0.99
N LEU A 263 -31.35 -25.12 1.39
CA LEU A 263 -30.06 -24.43 1.44
C LEU A 263 -29.31 -24.80 2.71
N ALA A 264 -28.11 -25.36 2.56
CA ALA A 264 -27.14 -25.53 3.64
C ALA A 264 -26.02 -24.48 3.48
N PRO A 265 -25.86 -23.52 4.40
CA PRO A 265 -24.82 -22.50 4.28
C PRO A 265 -23.41 -23.07 4.47
N CYS A 266 -22.47 -22.53 3.71
CA CYS A 266 -21.03 -22.71 3.87
C CYS A 266 -20.36 -21.34 3.70
N MET A 267 -20.15 -20.65 4.81
CA MET A 267 -19.64 -19.28 4.86
C MET A 267 -18.11 -19.24 4.76
N PHE A 268 -17.42 -20.27 5.26
CA PHE A 268 -15.96 -20.30 5.32
C PHE A 268 -15.40 -21.52 4.59
N TYR A 269 -14.63 -21.27 3.54
CA TYR A 269 -13.88 -22.28 2.81
C TYR A 269 -12.44 -22.35 3.29
N SER A 270 -11.92 -23.58 3.47
CA SER A 270 -10.52 -23.88 3.78
C SER A 270 -10.06 -25.07 2.94
N ASP A 271 -8.82 -25.06 2.46
CA ASP A 271 -8.22 -26.11 1.62
C ASP A 271 -9.12 -26.67 0.51
N THR A 272 -9.60 -25.80 -0.38
CA THR A 272 -10.54 -26.20 -1.40
C THR A 272 -9.90 -26.21 -2.78
N SER A 273 -10.25 -27.20 -3.61
CA SER A 273 -9.99 -27.13 -5.04
C SER A 273 -10.96 -26.14 -5.69
N ARG A 274 -10.64 -25.65 -6.89
CA ARG A 274 -11.55 -24.79 -7.64
C ARG A 274 -12.90 -25.47 -7.85
N GLU A 275 -12.88 -26.77 -8.15
CA GLU A 275 -14.05 -27.60 -8.42
C GLU A 275 -14.96 -27.80 -7.20
N ALA A 276 -14.38 -27.89 -6.01
CA ALA A 276 -15.11 -27.99 -4.75
C ALA A 276 -15.68 -26.62 -4.34
N LEU A 277 -14.91 -25.55 -4.55
CA LEU A 277 -15.36 -24.18 -4.32
C LEU A 277 -16.55 -23.81 -5.20
N THR A 278 -16.45 -24.01 -6.53
CA THR A 278 -17.54 -23.68 -7.46
C THR A 278 -18.79 -24.51 -7.21
N PHE A 279 -18.63 -25.77 -6.78
CA PHE A 279 -19.76 -26.61 -6.39
C PHE A 279 -20.40 -26.15 -5.06
N GLY A 280 -19.59 -25.77 -4.07
CA GLY A 280 -20.11 -25.21 -2.83
C GLY A 280 -20.91 -23.93 -3.07
N LEU A 281 -20.37 -23.03 -3.90
CA LEU A 281 -21.03 -21.76 -4.24
C LEU A 281 -22.29 -21.95 -5.12
N SER A 282 -22.40 -23.04 -5.88
CA SER A 282 -23.66 -23.33 -6.60
C SER A 282 -24.77 -23.82 -5.67
N LYS A 283 -24.41 -24.39 -4.50
CA LYS A 283 -25.36 -24.80 -3.47
C LYS A 283 -25.74 -23.66 -2.54
N TYR A 284 -24.76 -22.86 -2.11
CA TYR A 284 -25.00 -21.66 -1.30
C TYR A 284 -24.20 -20.48 -1.87
N PRO A 285 -24.85 -19.52 -2.55
CA PRO A 285 -24.19 -18.55 -3.43
C PRO A 285 -23.50 -17.37 -2.70
N SER A 286 -23.05 -17.58 -1.46
CA SER A 286 -22.31 -16.58 -0.67
C SER A 286 -21.33 -17.28 0.28
N GLY A 287 -20.05 -16.91 0.22
CA GLY A 287 -19.07 -17.41 1.19
C GLY A 287 -17.72 -16.68 1.09
N GLY A 288 -16.68 -17.22 1.71
CA GLY A 288 -15.37 -16.60 1.63
C GLY A 288 -14.25 -17.49 2.14
N ILE A 289 -13.02 -17.04 1.90
CA ILE A 289 -11.83 -17.60 2.53
C ILE A 289 -11.38 -16.60 3.60
N LEU A 290 -11.42 -17.04 4.85
CA LEU A 290 -10.86 -16.32 5.99
C LEU A 290 -9.73 -17.17 6.58
N SER A 291 -8.50 -16.67 6.46
CA SER A 291 -7.31 -17.40 6.91
C SER A 291 -6.33 -16.50 7.64
N ALA A 292 -6.05 -16.84 8.90
CA ALA A 292 -4.97 -16.25 9.68
C ALA A 292 -3.56 -16.70 9.21
N GLU A 293 -3.50 -17.69 8.30
CA GLU A 293 -2.29 -18.27 7.73
C GLU A 293 -2.46 -18.46 6.21
N ALA A 294 -2.43 -17.35 5.47
CA ALA A 294 -2.63 -17.35 4.03
C ALA A 294 -1.54 -18.10 3.26
N GLY A 295 -0.38 -18.39 3.86
CA GLY A 295 0.65 -19.24 3.25
C GLY A 295 0.13 -20.61 2.83
N TYR A 296 -0.82 -21.17 3.60
CA TYR A 296 -1.49 -22.40 3.22
C TYR A 296 -2.38 -22.24 1.98
N ILE A 297 -3.06 -21.10 1.83
CA ILE A 297 -3.86 -20.79 0.65
C ILE A 297 -2.96 -20.59 -0.58
N PHE A 298 -1.86 -19.86 -0.43
CA PHE A 298 -0.88 -19.66 -1.51
C PHE A 298 -0.14 -20.94 -1.90
N GLY A 299 0.06 -21.88 -0.97
CA GLY A 299 0.61 -23.21 -1.23
C GLY A 299 -0.41 -24.27 -1.66
N SER A 300 -1.70 -23.96 -1.63
CA SER A 300 -2.78 -24.92 -1.91
C SER A 300 -2.83 -25.33 -3.40
N HIS A 301 -3.54 -26.42 -3.69
CA HIS A 301 -3.76 -26.88 -5.07
C HIS A 301 -4.39 -25.83 -5.99
N LEU A 302 -5.16 -24.91 -5.41
CA LEU A 302 -5.81 -23.78 -6.10
C LEU A 302 -4.78 -22.76 -6.64
N MET A 303 -3.67 -22.58 -5.93
CA MET A 303 -2.64 -21.56 -6.23
C MET A 303 -1.33 -22.16 -6.77
N LYS A 304 -1.29 -23.48 -7.04
CA LYS A 304 -0.19 -24.12 -7.79
C LYS A 304 -0.08 -23.52 -9.20
N LYS A 305 1.14 -23.34 -9.68
CA LYS A 305 1.48 -22.66 -10.96
C LYS A 305 0.61 -23.07 -12.15
N GLU A 306 0.25 -24.34 -12.27
CA GLU A 306 -0.59 -24.89 -13.35
C GLU A 306 -2.06 -24.42 -13.30
N ASN A 307 -2.59 -24.18 -12.11
CA ASN A 307 -4.01 -23.83 -11.88
C ASN A 307 -4.21 -22.35 -11.54
N ALA A 308 -3.15 -21.68 -11.07
CA ALA A 308 -3.26 -20.39 -10.41
C ALA A 308 -3.79 -19.28 -11.31
N MET A 309 -3.44 -19.27 -12.61
CA MET A 309 -3.99 -18.29 -13.55
C MET A 309 -5.51 -18.42 -13.71
N GLY A 310 -6.02 -19.66 -13.82
CA GLY A 310 -7.46 -19.92 -13.91
C GLY A 310 -8.20 -19.56 -12.62
N ALA A 311 -7.59 -19.86 -11.47
CA ALA A 311 -8.12 -19.48 -10.16
C ALA A 311 -8.15 -17.96 -9.97
N VAL A 312 -7.06 -17.26 -10.27
CA VAL A 312 -6.96 -15.80 -10.19
C VAL A 312 -7.98 -15.12 -11.11
N SER A 313 -8.13 -15.59 -12.35
CA SER A 313 -9.15 -15.06 -13.27
C SER A 313 -10.55 -15.21 -12.69
N PHE A 314 -10.86 -16.39 -12.14
CA PHE A 314 -12.14 -16.65 -11.47
C PHE A 314 -12.36 -15.73 -10.26
N PHE A 315 -11.37 -15.54 -9.40
CA PHE A 315 -11.47 -14.62 -8.27
C PHE A 315 -11.63 -13.16 -8.69
N ASN A 316 -10.99 -12.75 -9.79
CA ASN A 316 -11.17 -11.42 -10.34
C ASN A 316 -12.62 -11.20 -10.81
N GLN A 317 -13.24 -12.20 -11.44
CA GLN A 317 -14.65 -12.17 -11.84
C GLN A 317 -15.60 -12.12 -10.64
N LEU A 318 -15.35 -12.93 -9.60
CA LEU A 318 -16.13 -12.88 -8.36
C LEU A 318 -16.09 -11.50 -7.70
N TRP A 319 -14.92 -10.87 -7.68
CA TRP A 319 -14.78 -9.51 -7.14
C TRP A 319 -15.57 -8.52 -7.99
N SER A 320 -15.46 -8.57 -9.32
CA SER A 320 -16.19 -7.66 -10.22
C SER A 320 -17.71 -7.89 -10.18
N GLY A 321 -18.17 -9.09 -9.80
CA GLY A 321 -19.57 -9.50 -9.92
C GLY A 321 -19.93 -10.09 -11.28
N GLU A 322 -18.93 -10.29 -12.15
CA GLU A 322 -19.08 -10.79 -13.53
C GLU A 322 -19.10 -12.33 -13.60
N ALA A 323 -19.13 -13.02 -12.46
CA ALA A 323 -19.28 -14.46 -12.41
C ALA A 323 -20.73 -14.86 -12.72
N GLU A 324 -21.14 -14.56 -13.95
CA GLU A 324 -22.43 -14.90 -14.52
C GLU A 324 -22.29 -16.17 -15.38
N ASP A 325 -23.18 -17.13 -15.15
CA ASP A 325 -23.38 -18.33 -15.97
C ASP A 325 -22.15 -19.20 -16.24
N LEU A 326 -21.30 -19.42 -15.24
CA LEU A 326 -20.20 -20.37 -15.33
C LEU A 326 -20.77 -21.80 -15.31
N LYS A 327 -20.97 -22.38 -16.50
CA LYS A 327 -21.47 -23.74 -16.67
C LYS A 327 -20.36 -24.76 -16.49
N VAL A 328 -20.47 -25.58 -15.45
CA VAL A 328 -19.56 -26.69 -15.19
C VAL A 328 -20.24 -27.99 -15.64
N ASN A 329 -19.89 -28.42 -16.84
CA ASN A 329 -20.34 -29.69 -17.40
C ASN A 329 -19.44 -30.82 -16.93
N ARG A 330 -20.00 -31.83 -16.25
CA ARG A 330 -19.25 -33.02 -15.83
C ARG A 330 -19.82 -34.27 -16.48
N ARG A 331 -18.92 -35.12 -16.99
CA ARG A 331 -19.28 -36.44 -17.51
C ARG A 331 -19.30 -37.43 -16.34
N GLY A 332 -20.49 -37.96 -16.00
CA GLY A 332 -20.67 -38.95 -14.93
C GLY A 332 -21.02 -38.39 -13.54
N SER A 333 -21.20 -37.07 -13.40
CA SER A 333 -21.77 -36.42 -12.20
C SER A 333 -22.71 -35.28 -12.60
N GLU A 334 -23.43 -34.72 -11.64
CA GLU A 334 -24.36 -33.61 -11.87
C GLU A 334 -23.63 -32.38 -12.43
N SER A 335 -24.14 -31.85 -13.55
CA SER A 335 -23.66 -30.58 -14.12
C SER A 335 -24.38 -29.44 -13.42
N TYR A 336 -23.67 -28.34 -13.18
CA TYR A 336 -24.21 -27.19 -12.45
C TYR A 336 -23.81 -25.87 -13.11
N SER A 337 -24.61 -24.84 -12.89
CA SER A 337 -24.32 -23.45 -13.25
C SER A 337 -23.99 -22.65 -12.00
N LEU A 338 -22.98 -21.80 -12.11
CA LEU A 338 -22.66 -20.80 -11.12
C LEU A 338 -23.12 -19.44 -11.67
N GLY A 339 -24.12 -18.84 -11.05
CA GLY A 339 -24.63 -17.53 -11.45
C GLY A 339 -24.79 -16.62 -10.24
N ASN A 340 -24.33 -15.38 -10.36
CA ASN A 340 -24.51 -14.30 -9.38
C ASN A 340 -24.18 -14.73 -7.93
N VAL A 341 -22.96 -15.23 -7.72
CA VAL A 341 -22.47 -15.65 -6.38
C VAL A 341 -21.59 -14.57 -5.75
N ARG A 342 -21.34 -14.68 -4.44
CA ARG A 342 -20.61 -13.68 -3.65
C ARG A 342 -19.46 -14.29 -2.91
N PHE A 343 -18.31 -13.62 -2.95
CA PHE A 343 -17.09 -14.15 -2.38
C PHE A 343 -16.22 -13.08 -1.75
N THR A 344 -15.86 -13.28 -0.47
CA THR A 344 -14.96 -12.40 0.28
C THR A 344 -13.63 -13.11 0.52
N PHE A 345 -12.52 -12.38 0.37
CA PHE A 345 -11.21 -12.82 0.87
C PHE A 345 -10.84 -12.01 2.11
N ALA A 346 -10.39 -12.72 3.14
CA ALA A 346 -9.79 -12.16 4.34
C ALA A 346 -8.52 -12.95 4.66
N LEU A 347 -7.40 -12.46 4.13
CA LEU A 347 -6.13 -13.17 4.20
C LEU A 347 -5.19 -12.48 5.18
N GLN A 348 -4.58 -13.25 6.08
CA GLN A 348 -3.49 -12.76 6.90
C GLN A 348 -2.23 -13.57 6.59
N VAL A 349 -1.17 -12.89 6.22
CA VAL A 349 0.04 -13.49 5.66
C VAL A 349 1.27 -12.95 6.36
N GLN A 350 2.31 -13.77 6.45
CA GLN A 350 3.63 -13.29 6.85
C GLN A 350 4.26 -12.54 5.68
N GLU A 351 5.06 -11.53 5.97
CA GLU A 351 5.69 -10.71 4.94
C GLU A 351 6.56 -11.55 3.99
N SER A 352 7.42 -12.42 4.52
CA SER A 352 8.29 -13.29 3.73
C SER A 352 7.50 -14.16 2.74
N VAL A 353 6.42 -14.79 3.21
CA VAL A 353 5.55 -15.64 2.38
C VAL A 353 4.88 -14.85 1.26
N LEU A 354 4.40 -13.64 1.55
CA LEU A 354 3.79 -12.79 0.53
C LEU A 354 4.83 -12.33 -0.51
N ARG A 355 6.03 -11.94 -0.06
CA ARG A 355 7.14 -11.58 -0.95
C ARG A 355 7.54 -12.74 -1.85
N ASP A 356 7.69 -13.94 -1.29
CA ASP A 356 7.99 -15.15 -2.05
C ASP A 356 6.90 -15.47 -3.07
N PHE A 357 5.63 -15.32 -2.69
CA PHE A 357 4.50 -15.49 -3.62
C PHE A 357 4.55 -14.48 -4.77
N ILE A 358 4.82 -13.20 -4.50
CA ILE A 358 4.94 -12.15 -5.53
C ILE A 358 6.10 -12.45 -6.49
N HIS A 359 7.24 -12.93 -5.98
CA HIS A 359 8.41 -13.24 -6.81
C HIS A 359 8.28 -14.53 -7.62
N SER A 360 7.69 -15.58 -7.05
CA SER A 360 7.72 -16.95 -7.61
C SER A 360 6.60 -17.28 -8.59
N SER A 361 5.45 -16.61 -8.46
CA SER A 361 4.21 -17.14 -9.01
C SER A 361 3.98 -16.85 -10.50
N ASN A 362 4.80 -16.03 -11.18
CA ASN A 362 4.45 -15.36 -12.45
C ASN A 362 3.10 -14.59 -12.42
N LEU A 363 2.32 -14.69 -11.33
CA LEU A 363 1.17 -13.88 -10.96
C LEU A 363 1.74 -12.59 -10.38
N THR A 364 2.42 -11.85 -11.24
CA THR A 364 2.85 -10.51 -10.93
C THR A 364 1.64 -9.67 -10.55
N ARG A 365 1.93 -8.51 -9.97
CA ARG A 365 0.98 -7.41 -9.80
C ARG A 365 0.05 -7.19 -11.02
N GLY A 366 0.56 -7.42 -12.24
CA GLY A 366 -0.19 -7.35 -13.49
C GLY A 366 -1.34 -8.37 -13.68
N SER A 367 -1.47 -9.38 -12.82
CA SER A 367 -2.62 -10.32 -12.85
C SER A 367 -3.93 -9.68 -12.36
N GLY A 368 -3.85 -8.51 -11.72
CA GLY A 368 -4.99 -7.80 -11.14
C GLY A 368 -5.58 -8.43 -9.88
N PHE A 369 -5.09 -9.59 -9.43
CA PHE A 369 -5.59 -10.23 -8.20
C PHE A 369 -5.23 -9.43 -6.97
N LEU A 370 -3.92 -9.18 -6.77
CA LEU A 370 -3.41 -8.40 -5.63
C LEU A 370 -3.94 -6.95 -5.64
N ALA A 371 -4.18 -6.39 -6.82
CA ALA A 371 -4.73 -5.05 -7.01
C ALA A 371 -6.12 -4.84 -6.37
N ARG A 372 -6.87 -5.92 -6.13
CA ARG A 372 -8.21 -5.87 -5.52
C ARG A 372 -8.18 -5.90 -3.99
N PHE A 373 -7.04 -6.21 -3.38
CA PHE A 373 -6.92 -6.35 -1.93
C PHE A 373 -6.69 -4.99 -1.26
N LEU A 374 -7.44 -4.75 -0.18
CA LEU A 374 -7.14 -3.72 0.80
C LEU A 374 -5.96 -4.19 1.65
N LEU A 375 -4.76 -3.76 1.29
CA LEU A 375 -3.53 -4.14 1.96
C LEU A 375 -3.37 -3.39 3.29
N THR A 376 -2.94 -4.11 4.31
CA THR A 376 -2.69 -3.60 5.66
C THR A 376 -1.36 -4.17 6.12
N TYR A 377 -0.40 -3.34 6.52
CA TYR A 377 0.90 -3.80 6.99
C TYR A 377 1.22 -3.19 8.37
N PRO A 378 0.45 -3.52 9.43
CA PRO A 378 0.58 -2.89 10.74
C PRO A 378 2.00 -2.92 11.30
N GLU A 379 2.37 -1.87 12.03
CA GLU A 379 3.51 -1.94 12.95
C GLU A 379 3.25 -3.00 14.03
N SER A 380 4.30 -3.76 14.34
CA SER A 380 4.25 -4.83 15.32
C SER A 380 4.03 -4.25 16.73
N THR A 381 3.05 -4.81 17.44
CA THR A 381 2.78 -4.45 18.85
C THR A 381 3.53 -5.36 19.83
N GLN A 382 4.32 -6.32 19.33
CA GLN A 382 5.06 -7.26 20.17
C GLN A 382 6.03 -6.53 21.10
N GLY A 383 6.21 -7.06 22.31
CA GLY A 383 7.00 -6.40 23.36
C GLY A 383 6.24 -5.33 24.16
N ASN A 384 5.18 -4.74 23.60
CA ASN A 384 4.44 -3.63 24.23
C ASN A 384 3.03 -4.00 24.74
N ARG A 385 2.77 -5.30 24.95
CA ARG A 385 1.44 -5.83 25.32
C ARG A 385 1.49 -6.48 26.70
N PRO A 386 1.37 -5.71 27.80
CA PRO A 386 1.27 -6.30 29.13
C PRO A 386 0.02 -7.19 29.21
N TYR A 387 0.11 -8.28 29.98
CA TYR A 387 -1.02 -9.17 30.19
C TYR A 387 -2.19 -8.40 30.82
N LYS A 388 -3.38 -8.57 30.26
CA LYS A 388 -4.63 -8.06 30.82
C LYS A 388 -5.60 -9.22 31.01
N PRO A 389 -6.29 -9.31 32.17
CA PRO A 389 -7.33 -10.31 32.37
C PRO A 389 -8.46 -10.09 31.36
N ALA A 390 -9.13 -11.18 30.97
CA ALA A 390 -10.29 -11.09 30.10
C ALA A 390 -11.39 -10.21 30.74
N PRO A 391 -12.02 -9.31 29.97
CA PRO A 391 -13.12 -8.53 30.49
C PRO A 391 -14.28 -9.48 30.82
N LYS A 392 -15.01 -9.16 31.91
CA LYS A 392 -16.17 -9.96 32.34
C LYS A 392 -17.33 -9.87 31.32
N HIS A 393 -17.39 -8.76 30.59
CA HIS A 393 -18.43 -8.44 29.61
C HIS A 393 -17.82 -7.77 28.39
N TRP A 394 -18.37 -8.07 27.22
CA TRP A 394 -17.91 -7.60 25.90
C TRP A 394 -18.99 -6.71 25.29
N GLY A 395 -19.08 -5.46 25.71
CA GLY A 395 -20.21 -4.58 25.35
C GLY A 395 -20.28 -4.32 23.84
N ASN A 396 -19.21 -3.80 23.25
CA ASN A 396 -19.22 -3.39 21.84
C ASN A 396 -19.12 -4.59 20.90
N ARG A 397 -18.35 -5.61 21.27
CA ARG A 397 -18.29 -6.89 20.57
C ARG A 397 -19.63 -7.59 20.53
N ASP A 398 -20.36 -7.68 21.64
CA ASP A 398 -21.64 -8.38 21.64
C ASP A 398 -22.68 -7.65 20.76
N VAL A 399 -22.69 -6.30 20.77
CA VAL A 399 -23.51 -5.49 19.84
C VAL A 399 -23.16 -5.78 18.37
N PHE A 400 -21.87 -5.82 18.05
CA PHE A 400 -21.41 -6.15 16.70
C PHE A 400 -21.84 -7.56 16.27
N LEU A 401 -21.65 -8.56 17.14
CA LEU A 401 -22.01 -9.95 16.86
C LEU A 401 -23.52 -10.16 16.71
N GLN A 402 -24.33 -9.45 17.50
CA GLN A 402 -25.78 -9.41 17.35
C GLN A 402 -26.16 -8.82 16.00
N ARG A 403 -25.52 -7.72 15.58
CA ARG A 403 -25.76 -7.13 14.27
C ARG A 403 -25.44 -8.08 13.12
N MET A 404 -24.31 -8.79 13.19
CA MET A 404 -23.95 -9.80 12.18
C MET A 404 -24.97 -10.95 12.12
N THR A 405 -25.43 -11.45 13.28
CA THR A 405 -26.47 -12.48 13.34
C THR A 405 -27.78 -12.00 12.70
N ALA A 406 -28.21 -10.78 13.03
CA ALA A 406 -29.45 -10.21 12.50
C ALA A 406 -29.43 -10.11 10.96
N ILE A 407 -28.30 -9.72 10.38
CA ILE A 407 -28.11 -9.67 8.92
C ILE A 407 -28.16 -11.07 8.31
N LEU A 408 -27.44 -12.05 8.90
CA LEU A 408 -27.41 -13.43 8.41
C LEU A 408 -28.76 -14.16 8.52
N GLU A 409 -29.62 -13.74 9.45
CA GLU A 409 -30.97 -14.29 9.59
C GLU A 409 -31.96 -13.75 8.54
N LEU A 410 -31.59 -12.73 7.74
CA LEU A 410 -32.37 -12.30 6.59
C LEU A 410 -32.45 -13.43 5.54
N PRO A 411 -33.60 -13.62 4.89
CA PRO A 411 -33.69 -14.60 3.80
C PRO A 411 -32.82 -14.16 2.62
N LEU A 412 -32.02 -15.08 2.08
CA LEU A 412 -31.34 -14.85 0.81
C LEU A 412 -32.37 -14.77 -0.33
N ARG A 413 -32.32 -13.68 -1.09
CA ARG A 413 -33.09 -13.53 -2.32
C ARG A 413 -32.33 -14.23 -3.44
N ARG A 414 -33.04 -15.07 -4.20
CA ARG A 414 -32.48 -15.81 -5.35
C ARG A 414 -33.38 -15.67 -6.55
N ASN A 415 -32.77 -15.63 -7.72
CA ASN A 415 -33.46 -15.69 -9.00
C ASN A 415 -33.86 -17.14 -9.36
N GLU A 416 -34.55 -17.30 -10.49
CA GLU A 416 -35.02 -18.61 -10.97
C GLU A 416 -33.88 -19.59 -11.29
N SER A 417 -32.68 -19.11 -11.60
CA SER A 417 -31.50 -19.94 -11.86
C SER A 417 -30.74 -20.35 -10.59
N GLY A 418 -31.21 -19.93 -9.40
CA GLY A 418 -30.61 -20.25 -8.11
C GLY A 418 -29.47 -19.32 -7.68
N GLY A 419 -29.09 -18.36 -8.52
CA GLY A 419 -28.14 -17.29 -8.18
C GLY A 419 -28.77 -16.25 -7.26
N LEU A 420 -27.95 -15.39 -6.65
CA LEU A 420 -28.48 -14.33 -5.79
C LEU A 420 -29.26 -13.28 -6.58
N ASP A 421 -30.18 -12.60 -5.89
CA ASP A 421 -30.89 -11.41 -6.37
C ASP A 421 -30.86 -10.33 -5.26
N PRO A 422 -29.68 -9.75 -4.99
CA PRO A 422 -29.49 -8.88 -3.84
C PRO A 422 -30.12 -7.49 -4.05
N THR A 423 -30.44 -6.83 -2.95
CA THR A 423 -30.89 -5.43 -2.98
C THR A 423 -29.76 -4.53 -3.45
N VAL A 424 -30.03 -3.65 -4.40
CA VAL A 424 -29.02 -2.71 -4.94
C VAL A 424 -29.14 -1.38 -4.20
N LEU A 425 -28.07 -0.97 -3.50
CA LEU A 425 -27.98 0.33 -2.84
C LEU A 425 -27.29 1.35 -3.76
N GLY A 426 -27.99 2.43 -4.07
CA GLY A 426 -27.42 3.62 -4.71
C GLY A 426 -27.00 4.66 -3.69
N PHE A 427 -26.38 5.74 -4.19
CA PHE A 427 -26.04 6.92 -3.40
C PHE A 427 -27.19 7.92 -3.39
N ASP A 428 -27.35 8.67 -2.30
CA ASP A 428 -28.11 9.92 -2.42
C ASP A 428 -27.33 10.93 -3.29
N ALA A 429 -28.02 11.96 -3.80
CA ALA A 429 -27.40 12.88 -4.76
C ALA A 429 -26.16 13.62 -4.18
N PRO A 430 -26.16 14.11 -2.92
CA PRO A 430 -24.96 14.65 -2.30
C PRO A 430 -23.82 13.63 -2.15
N ALA A 431 -24.11 12.39 -1.74
CA ALA A 431 -23.12 11.33 -1.59
C ALA A 431 -22.51 10.91 -2.92
N MET A 432 -23.32 10.91 -3.99
CA MET A 432 -22.83 10.68 -5.34
C MET A 432 -21.80 11.74 -5.76
N ALA A 433 -22.06 13.02 -5.48
CA ALA A 433 -21.12 14.08 -5.78
C ALA A 433 -19.77 13.87 -5.07
N VAL A 434 -19.80 13.52 -3.77
CA VAL A 434 -18.58 13.22 -3.01
C VAL A 434 -17.85 11.98 -3.54
N TRP A 435 -18.58 10.94 -3.94
CA TRP A 435 -17.97 9.75 -4.55
C TRP A 435 -17.29 10.09 -5.88
N ILE A 436 -17.92 10.92 -6.73
CA ILE A 436 -17.34 11.42 -7.99
C ILE A 436 -16.06 12.23 -7.72
N ASP A 437 -16.07 13.10 -6.71
CA ASP A 437 -14.88 13.87 -6.33
C ASP A 437 -13.73 12.95 -5.88
N CYS A 438 -14.04 11.91 -5.09
CA CYS A 438 -13.07 10.90 -4.71
C CYS A 438 -12.53 10.12 -5.92
N TYR A 439 -13.40 9.70 -6.84
CA TYR A 439 -13.00 9.01 -8.08
C TYR A 439 -12.05 9.88 -8.91
N ASN A 440 -12.43 11.12 -9.20
CA ASN A 440 -11.64 12.04 -10.02
C ASN A 440 -10.31 12.41 -9.35
N GLY A 441 -10.31 12.61 -8.03
CA GLY A 441 -9.10 12.89 -7.27
C GLY A 441 -8.10 11.74 -7.34
N ILE A 442 -8.57 10.49 -7.18
CA ILE A 442 -7.72 9.31 -7.31
C ILE A 442 -7.22 9.14 -8.74
N GLU A 443 -8.08 9.31 -9.75
CA GLU A 443 -7.72 9.19 -11.17
C GLU A 443 -6.62 10.18 -11.56
N ALA A 444 -6.70 11.43 -11.07
CA ALA A 444 -5.66 12.43 -11.29
C ALA A 444 -4.30 12.00 -10.71
N GLU A 445 -4.29 11.35 -9.54
CA GLU A 445 -3.09 10.84 -8.89
C GLU A 445 -2.50 9.56 -9.53
N LEU A 446 -3.19 8.95 -10.50
CA LEU A 446 -2.65 7.85 -11.33
C LEU A 446 -1.71 8.34 -12.44
N ALA A 447 -1.82 9.61 -12.83
CA ALA A 447 -1.02 10.23 -13.88
C ALA A 447 0.49 10.14 -13.56
N PRO A 448 1.38 10.25 -14.57
CA PRO A 448 2.82 10.30 -14.34
C PRO A 448 3.18 11.35 -13.27
N ASN A 449 4.01 10.97 -12.30
CA ASN A 449 4.39 11.75 -11.11
C ASN A 449 3.30 11.95 -10.05
N GLY A 450 2.09 11.41 -10.23
CA GLY A 450 1.06 11.38 -9.19
C GLY A 450 1.41 10.42 -8.05
N LYS A 451 0.84 10.65 -6.86
CA LYS A 451 1.10 9.87 -5.64
C LYS A 451 0.87 8.37 -5.85
N TYR A 452 -0.14 8.01 -6.64
CA TYR A 452 -0.53 6.63 -6.90
C TYR A 452 0.00 6.10 -8.24
N HIS A 453 0.93 6.78 -8.90
CA HIS A 453 1.47 6.32 -10.17
C HIS A 453 2.17 4.96 -10.06
N ALA A 454 3.07 4.83 -9.06
CA ALA A 454 3.73 3.56 -8.75
C ALA A 454 2.72 2.47 -8.34
N ILE A 455 1.56 2.90 -7.85
CA ILE A 455 0.30 2.26 -7.42
C ILE A 455 -0.79 1.84 -8.41
N ASN A 456 -0.64 2.16 -9.70
CA ASN A 456 -1.79 2.46 -10.55
C ASN A 456 -2.90 1.39 -10.62
N ASP A 457 -2.55 0.12 -10.68
CA ASP A 457 -3.48 -1.01 -10.70
C ASP A 457 -4.30 -1.14 -9.41
N VAL A 458 -3.68 -0.97 -8.24
CA VAL A 458 -4.33 -1.00 -6.92
C VAL A 458 -5.22 0.24 -6.76
N ALA A 459 -4.66 1.42 -7.04
CA ALA A 459 -5.38 2.68 -6.89
C ALA A 459 -6.56 2.80 -7.86
N GLY A 460 -6.45 2.23 -9.06
CA GLY A 460 -7.56 2.11 -10.02
C GLY A 460 -8.73 1.25 -9.54
N LYS A 461 -8.62 0.55 -8.39
CA LYS A 461 -9.74 -0.17 -7.72
C LYS A 461 -10.26 0.55 -6.48
N ALA A 462 -9.69 1.70 -6.12
CA ALA A 462 -10.01 2.40 -4.89
C ALA A 462 -11.47 2.90 -4.89
N ALA A 463 -11.94 3.54 -5.96
CA ALA A 463 -13.31 4.06 -6.01
C ALA A 463 -14.40 2.97 -5.90
N ASP A 464 -14.17 1.79 -6.49
CA ASP A 464 -14.99 0.60 -6.27
C ASP A 464 -15.00 0.19 -4.79
N ASN A 465 -13.83 0.13 -4.16
CA ASN A 465 -13.72 -0.23 -2.75
C ASN A 465 -14.35 0.81 -1.81
N ILE A 466 -14.29 2.11 -2.16
CA ILE A 466 -14.99 3.18 -1.44
C ILE A 466 -16.50 2.92 -1.49
N ALA A 467 -17.06 2.65 -2.68
CA ALA A 467 -18.47 2.34 -2.84
C ALA A 467 -18.89 1.11 -2.01
N ARG A 468 -18.08 0.05 -2.04
CA ARG A 468 -18.34 -1.19 -1.28
C ARG A 468 -18.33 -0.96 0.22
N ILE A 469 -17.30 -0.30 0.75
CA ILE A 469 -17.20 -0.01 2.19
C ILE A 469 -18.32 0.94 2.63
N ALA A 470 -18.66 1.96 1.84
CA ALA A 470 -19.75 2.88 2.15
C ALA A 470 -21.10 2.14 2.24
N ALA A 471 -21.37 1.20 1.32
CA ALA A 471 -22.54 0.34 1.39
C ALA A 471 -22.53 -0.57 2.63
N LEU A 472 -21.39 -1.18 2.98
CA LEU A 472 -21.26 -1.99 4.20
C LEU A 472 -21.53 -1.16 5.46
N PHE A 473 -21.05 0.08 5.52
CA PHE A 473 -21.33 1.00 6.62
C PHE A 473 -22.81 1.34 6.72
N GLU A 474 -23.47 1.60 5.60
CA GLU A 474 -24.89 1.90 5.59
C GLU A 474 -25.73 0.72 6.09
N VAL A 475 -25.49 -0.48 5.54
CA VAL A 475 -26.15 -1.71 5.99
C VAL A 475 -25.83 -1.99 7.46
N PHE A 476 -24.62 -1.71 7.93
CA PHE A 476 -24.29 -1.94 9.33
C PHE A 476 -25.05 -0.99 10.29
N LYS A 477 -25.23 0.29 9.90
CA LYS A 477 -25.86 1.33 10.72
C LYS A 477 -27.39 1.17 10.86
N THR A 478 -28.08 0.66 9.84
CA THR A 478 -29.56 0.64 9.79
C THR A 478 -30.12 -0.69 9.31
N ASP A 479 -31.24 -1.13 9.89
CA ASP A 479 -31.97 -2.35 9.48
C ASP A 479 -32.53 -2.27 8.05
N ASN A 480 -32.84 -1.06 7.58
CA ASN A 480 -33.47 -0.83 6.28
C ASN A 480 -32.71 0.27 5.52
N PRO A 481 -31.51 -0.02 4.99
CA PRO A 481 -30.76 0.95 4.20
C PRO A 481 -31.50 1.25 2.89
N THR A 482 -31.72 2.53 2.59
CA THR A 482 -32.38 2.98 1.35
C THR A 482 -31.40 3.61 0.37
N SER A 483 -30.40 4.33 0.88
CA SER A 483 -29.35 4.97 0.08
C SER A 483 -28.08 5.15 0.89
N ILE A 484 -26.93 5.20 0.21
CA ILE A 484 -25.63 5.48 0.82
C ILE A 484 -25.52 6.98 1.10
N SER A 485 -25.21 7.31 2.35
CA SER A 485 -25.07 8.69 2.85
C SER A 485 -23.67 9.29 2.61
N VAL A 486 -23.58 10.62 2.59
CA VAL A 486 -22.32 11.38 2.46
C VAL A 486 -21.29 10.92 3.49
N ASP A 487 -21.71 10.80 4.76
CA ASP A 487 -20.83 10.37 5.85
C ASP A 487 -20.24 8.99 5.59
N SER A 488 -21.02 8.04 5.05
CA SER A 488 -20.53 6.71 4.70
C SER A 488 -19.46 6.78 3.60
N VAL A 489 -19.63 7.65 2.60
CA VAL A 489 -18.67 7.83 1.50
C VAL A 489 -17.37 8.44 1.99
N ILE A 490 -17.42 9.55 2.74
CA ILE A 490 -16.24 10.23 3.28
C ILE A 490 -15.44 9.28 4.18
N ASN A 491 -16.15 8.57 5.06
CA ASN A 491 -15.53 7.62 5.97
C ASN A 491 -14.89 6.43 5.23
N ALA A 492 -15.58 5.89 4.21
CA ALA A 492 -15.00 4.86 3.36
C ALA A 492 -13.77 5.36 2.59
N ALA A 493 -13.80 6.60 2.10
CA ALA A 493 -12.67 7.22 1.40
C ALA A 493 -11.43 7.37 2.30
N HIS A 494 -11.60 7.78 3.57
CA HIS A 494 -10.48 7.82 4.52
C HIS A 494 -9.87 6.44 4.77
N ILE A 495 -10.71 5.41 4.93
CA ILE A 495 -10.27 4.03 5.16
C ILE A 495 -9.51 3.51 3.93
N VAL A 496 -10.06 3.68 2.73
CA VAL A 496 -9.41 3.24 1.48
C VAL A 496 -8.12 4.02 1.23
N GLY A 497 -8.12 5.34 1.46
CA GLY A 497 -6.93 6.19 1.33
C GLY A 497 -5.78 5.69 2.21
N TRP A 498 -6.07 5.30 3.45
CA TRP A 498 -5.07 4.68 4.33
C TRP A 498 -4.53 3.35 3.77
N HIS A 499 -5.39 2.47 3.24
CA HIS A 499 -4.95 1.23 2.59
C HIS A 499 -4.10 1.47 1.34
N LEU A 500 -4.36 2.54 0.58
CA LEU A 500 -3.50 2.93 -0.55
C LEU A 500 -2.12 3.38 -0.07
N ASP A 501 -2.05 4.16 1.01
CA ASP A 501 -0.77 4.60 1.59
C ASP A 501 0.06 3.41 2.09
N GLU A 502 -0.60 2.41 2.68
CA GLU A 502 0.04 1.15 3.06
C GLU A 502 0.49 0.32 1.87
N ALA A 503 -0.29 0.30 0.78
CA ALA A 503 0.11 -0.34 -0.47
C ALA A 503 1.33 0.36 -1.08
N ILE A 504 1.42 1.70 -1.07
CA ILE A 504 2.62 2.43 -1.48
C ILE A 504 3.79 1.99 -0.60
N ARG A 505 3.63 2.03 0.72
CA ARG A 505 4.69 1.70 1.67
C ARG A 505 5.22 0.27 1.47
N PHE A 506 4.32 -0.70 1.34
CA PHE A 506 4.68 -2.10 1.14
C PHE A 506 5.31 -2.36 -0.23
N PHE A 507 4.69 -1.90 -1.33
CA PHE A 507 5.21 -2.17 -2.68
C PHE A 507 6.48 -1.37 -2.99
N ASN A 508 6.67 -0.17 -2.43
CA ASN A 508 7.96 0.51 -2.50
C ASN A 508 9.03 -0.27 -1.71
N GLY A 509 8.67 -0.85 -0.57
CA GLY A 509 9.53 -1.76 0.18
C GLY A 509 9.93 -3.01 -0.60
N ILE A 510 9.03 -3.59 -1.42
CA ILE A 510 9.34 -4.70 -2.33
C ILE A 510 10.15 -4.25 -3.53
N GLY A 511 9.79 -3.13 -4.17
CA GLY A 511 10.49 -2.59 -5.33
C GLY A 511 11.95 -2.22 -5.03
N ALA A 512 12.20 -1.76 -3.80
CA ALA A 512 13.54 -1.57 -3.26
C ALA A 512 14.35 -2.88 -3.15
N ASP A 513 13.71 -4.05 -3.14
CA ASP A 513 14.38 -5.35 -3.05
C ASP A 513 14.60 -6.03 -4.42
N SER A 514 13.75 -5.77 -5.43
CA SER A 514 13.78 -6.55 -6.68
C SER A 514 14.29 -5.82 -7.92
N ALA A 515 14.36 -4.48 -7.99
CA ALA A 515 14.66 -3.79 -9.27
C ALA A 515 15.65 -2.61 -9.25
N SER A 516 16.15 -2.08 -8.13
CA SER A 516 17.24 -1.09 -8.15
C SER A 516 18.05 -1.15 -6.86
N ARG A 517 19.23 -1.77 -6.93
CA ARG A 517 20.22 -1.76 -5.85
C ARG A 517 21.63 -1.84 -6.42
N ASP A 518 21.87 -1.29 -7.61
CA ASP A 518 23.28 -1.13 -8.02
C ASP A 518 23.95 -0.17 -7.03
N ASP A 519 23.32 0.96 -6.72
CA ASP A 519 23.66 1.88 -5.64
C ASP A 519 23.76 1.21 -4.26
N ILE A 520 22.78 0.40 -3.85
CA ILE A 520 22.80 -0.23 -2.52
C ILE A 520 23.83 -1.36 -2.42
N ARG A 521 23.95 -2.22 -3.44
CA ARG A 521 24.99 -3.27 -3.48
C ARG A 521 26.37 -2.65 -3.55
N LEU A 522 26.51 -1.59 -4.34
CA LEU A 522 27.75 -0.84 -4.45
C LEU A 522 28.10 -0.19 -3.12
N ASP A 523 27.16 0.48 -2.45
CA ASP A 523 27.38 1.09 -1.15
C ASP A 523 27.81 0.06 -0.10
N GLN A 524 27.09 -1.06 0.01
CA GLN A 524 27.45 -2.11 0.94
C GLN A 524 28.86 -2.64 0.64
N TRP A 525 29.16 -2.92 -0.63
CA TRP A 525 30.47 -3.41 -1.05
C TRP A 525 31.59 -2.39 -0.77
N LEU A 526 31.34 -1.09 -1.00
CA LEU A 526 32.25 0.02 -0.71
C LEU A 526 32.54 0.11 0.79
N ARG A 527 31.50 0.02 1.63
CA ARG A 527 31.65 -0.03 3.10
C ARG A 527 32.42 -1.26 3.55
N ASP A 528 32.19 -2.41 2.92
CA ASP A 528 32.88 -3.65 3.26
C ASP A 528 34.39 -3.60 2.97
N GLN A 529 34.81 -2.82 1.97
CA GLN A 529 36.24 -2.58 1.70
C GLN A 529 36.92 -1.82 2.86
N GLY A 530 36.20 -0.95 3.58
CA GLY A 530 36.74 -0.17 4.70
C GLY A 530 37.78 0.89 4.32
N GLU A 531 37.93 1.18 3.02
CA GLU A 531 38.93 2.12 2.48
C GLU A 531 38.30 3.49 2.25
N ALA A 532 38.92 4.57 2.71
CA ALA A 532 38.38 5.93 2.53
C ALA A 532 38.33 6.39 1.06
N THR A 533 39.10 5.75 0.17
CA THR A 533 39.16 6.12 -1.24
C THR A 533 39.49 4.91 -2.12
N LEU A 534 38.70 4.70 -3.18
CA LEU A 534 38.89 3.64 -4.16
C LEU A 534 38.90 4.20 -5.58
N SER A 535 39.69 3.61 -6.48
CA SER A 535 39.62 4.00 -7.89
C SER A 535 38.38 3.42 -8.57
N LYS A 536 37.72 4.19 -9.45
CA LYS A 536 36.58 3.70 -10.26
C LYS A 536 36.91 2.43 -11.04
N ARG A 537 38.15 2.30 -11.53
CA ARG A 537 38.63 1.08 -12.21
C ARG A 537 38.66 -0.14 -11.27
N HIS A 538 39.07 0.05 -10.01
CA HIS A 538 39.04 -1.01 -9.01
C HIS A 538 37.59 -1.40 -8.68
N ILE A 539 36.71 -0.42 -8.49
CA ILE A 539 35.28 -0.65 -8.26
C ILE A 539 34.65 -1.42 -9.41
N HIS A 540 34.89 -1.03 -10.67
CA HIS A 540 34.38 -1.74 -11.85
C HIS A 540 34.95 -3.17 -12.00
N ARG A 541 36.18 -3.41 -11.55
CA ARG A 541 36.85 -4.72 -11.69
C ARG A 541 36.58 -5.67 -10.52
N ASN A 542 36.27 -5.18 -9.34
CA ASN A 542 36.14 -6.01 -8.14
C ASN A 542 34.77 -5.87 -7.46
N GLY A 543 34.01 -4.84 -7.84
CA GLY A 543 32.70 -4.54 -7.28
C GLY A 543 31.56 -5.35 -7.90
N PRO A 544 30.34 -5.14 -7.36
CA PRO A 544 29.16 -5.95 -7.69
C PRO A 544 28.56 -5.62 -9.06
N ILE A 545 28.96 -4.51 -9.69
CA ILE A 545 28.42 -4.03 -10.97
C ILE A 545 29.51 -4.07 -12.04
N ARG A 546 29.26 -4.84 -13.10
CA ARG A 546 30.18 -5.03 -14.23
C ARG A 546 29.87 -4.16 -15.44
N ASP A 547 28.62 -3.74 -15.56
CA ASP A 547 28.17 -2.85 -16.61
C ASP A 547 28.53 -1.41 -16.26
N GLY A 548 29.24 -0.73 -17.17
CA GLY A 548 29.78 0.60 -16.92
C GLY A 548 28.70 1.69 -16.79
N ALA A 549 27.63 1.61 -17.58
CA ALA A 549 26.56 2.61 -17.53
C ALA A 549 25.77 2.50 -16.21
N ARG A 550 25.52 1.27 -15.77
CA ARG A 550 24.87 0.96 -14.49
C ARG A 550 25.72 1.35 -13.29
N LEU A 551 27.04 1.11 -13.36
CA LEU A 551 27.96 1.55 -12.30
C LEU A 551 27.97 3.08 -12.18
N ASP A 552 27.92 3.78 -13.30
CA ASP A 552 27.95 5.25 -13.32
C ASP A 552 26.66 5.84 -12.77
N ALA A 553 25.50 5.27 -13.11
CA ALA A 553 24.23 5.63 -12.51
C ALA A 553 24.26 5.43 -10.98
N ALA A 554 24.67 4.25 -10.52
CA ALA A 554 24.77 3.95 -9.09
C ALA A 554 25.74 4.86 -8.33
N LEU A 555 26.88 5.22 -8.93
CA LEU A 555 27.81 6.17 -8.32
C LEU A 555 27.22 7.57 -8.22
N ASN A 556 26.44 8.00 -9.22
CA ASN A 556 25.78 9.31 -9.18
C ASN A 556 24.71 9.34 -8.08
N ASP A 557 23.89 8.28 -7.94
CA ASP A 557 22.89 8.17 -6.88
C ASP A 557 23.54 8.28 -5.49
N LEU A 558 24.68 7.61 -5.28
CA LEU A 558 25.44 7.68 -4.03
C LEU A 558 26.08 9.06 -3.78
N VAL A 559 26.39 9.82 -4.84
CA VAL A 559 26.86 11.21 -4.72
C VAL A 559 25.73 12.12 -4.26
N GLU A 560 24.53 11.97 -4.83
CA GLU A 560 23.36 12.76 -4.45
C GLU A 560 22.94 12.54 -2.98
N LEU A 561 23.21 11.34 -2.46
CA LEU A 561 22.92 10.97 -1.08
C LEU A 561 24.07 11.32 -0.10
N ASP A 562 25.09 12.07 -0.52
CA ASP A 562 26.26 12.43 0.28
C ASP A 562 27.05 11.21 0.82
N ARG A 563 26.91 10.03 0.18
CA ARG A 563 27.54 8.78 0.63
C ARG A 563 28.91 8.57 -0.01
N VAL A 564 29.12 9.08 -1.22
CA VAL A 564 30.42 9.12 -1.92
C VAL A 564 30.67 10.46 -2.60
N ARG A 565 31.92 10.75 -2.95
CA ARG A 565 32.33 11.89 -3.80
C ARG A 565 33.24 11.40 -4.90
N ILE A 566 33.18 12.03 -6.06
CA ILE A 566 33.99 11.65 -7.22
C ILE A 566 35.04 12.74 -7.49
N GLU A 567 36.32 12.40 -7.37
CA GLU A 567 37.44 13.28 -7.73
C GLU A 567 38.13 12.79 -9.01
N LYS A 568 38.51 13.74 -9.87
CA LYS A 568 39.36 13.49 -11.04
C LYS A 568 40.76 14.02 -10.77
N LYS A 569 41.77 13.13 -10.74
CA LYS A 569 43.20 13.49 -10.67
C LYS A 569 43.95 12.79 -11.80
N ASP A 570 44.67 13.55 -12.63
CA ASP A 570 45.56 13.06 -13.69
C ASP A 570 44.99 11.90 -14.52
N LYS A 571 43.78 12.10 -15.08
CA LYS A 571 43.00 11.13 -15.89
C LYS A 571 42.50 9.89 -15.14
N LYS A 572 42.63 9.82 -13.81
CA LYS A 572 42.06 8.75 -12.97
C LYS A 572 40.88 9.29 -12.16
N ILE A 573 39.83 8.48 -12.06
CA ILE A 573 38.64 8.78 -11.26
C ILE A 573 38.78 8.06 -9.92
N ALA A 574 38.81 8.83 -8.84
CA ALA A 574 38.76 8.36 -7.47
C ALA A 574 37.34 8.55 -6.90
N VAL A 575 36.86 7.56 -6.17
CA VAL A 575 35.60 7.58 -5.43
C VAL A 575 35.97 7.60 -3.95
N LEU A 576 35.69 8.71 -3.29
CA LEU A 576 35.88 8.90 -1.86
C LEU A 576 34.60 8.46 -1.16
N ILE A 577 34.71 7.73 -0.06
CA ILE A 577 33.56 7.27 0.73
C ILE A 577 33.38 8.20 1.92
N ASN A 578 32.14 8.53 2.26
CA ASN A 578 31.84 9.36 3.42
C ASN A 578 32.41 8.71 4.71
N PRO A 579 33.28 9.40 5.48
CA PRO A 579 33.94 8.84 6.67
C PRO A 579 32.99 8.29 7.75
N SER A 580 31.78 8.85 7.86
CA SER A 580 30.73 8.38 8.77
C SER A 580 30.24 6.96 8.45
N LEU A 581 30.43 6.48 7.22
CA LEU A 581 30.00 5.15 6.79
C LEU A 581 31.05 4.06 7.03
N ILE A 582 32.29 4.45 7.38
CA ILE A 582 33.44 3.55 7.59
C ILE A 582 33.69 3.31 9.08
N SER A 583 33.24 4.22 9.94
CA SER A 583 33.54 4.25 11.39
C SER A 583 32.74 3.25 12.24
N ASP A 584 31.72 2.59 11.69
CA ASP A 584 30.87 1.59 12.37
C ASP A 584 31.57 0.24 12.69
N ARG A 585 32.87 0.07 12.41
CA ARG A 585 33.61 -1.18 12.69
C ARG A 585 34.44 -1.16 13.99
N ALA A 586 34.29 -0.14 14.83
CA ALA A 586 35.02 -0.04 16.10
C ALA A 586 34.09 0.09 17.31
N THR A 587 33.27 -0.94 17.57
CA THR A 587 32.76 -1.28 18.91
C THR A 587 32.45 -2.77 19.00
#